data_AF-A0A3B5MJM2-F1
#
_entry.id   AF-A0A3B5MJM2-F1
#
_cell.length_a   1.000
_cell.length_b   1.000
_cell.length_c   1.000
_cell.angle_alpha   90.00
_cell.angle_beta   90.00
_cell.angle_gamma   90.00
#
_symmetry.space_group_name_H-M   'P 1'
#
loop_
_entity.id
_entity.type
_entity.pdbx_description
1 polymer ?
#
loop_
_entity_poly.entity_id
_entity_poly.type
_entity_poly.pdbx_seq_one_letter_code
_entity_poly.pdbx_strand_id
1 'polypeptide(L)'
;MRKTLASARKRMIFTNSTNVTNFAYGLIANMAAVVLYGSTYVPIKRIETGDGMFYHFVSCASIWVVSLFGDLLLRTPKFHPLAMLGGMIWATGSVAAVTIVKAIGLGLGILIWGSSSLLMGWASSRFGWFGIDAQDVSRPILNYCGAGLCLLSGLVFFFVRSDVKLHPESETIPILIDKVSKEIKSASFIQFFTLCILFISGCLLAVMAGLLYGSSFIPVLYIKNHSACHDSIFYGASVYDLDYVHAQTSGVFLASSVYFTIYCAVMKNKPRVYPKAILPGFLSGFMWTMGTYCWFLATNYLGAVVTYPIVTAVIMTNLFPFLQGLMNGLIFFFATCVVLTGSVLTAISKL
;
A
#
# COMPACT_ATOMS: atom_id res chain seq x y z
N MET A 1 -30.72 -5.82 -44.70
CA MET A 1 -30.01 -4.64 -44.14
C MET A 1 -30.59 -4.14 -42.80
N ARG A 2 -31.89 -3.81 -42.67
CA ARG A 2 -32.49 -3.30 -41.41
C ARG A 2 -32.42 -4.27 -40.21
N LYS A 3 -32.62 -5.58 -40.41
CA LYS A 3 -32.52 -6.60 -39.33
C LYS A 3 -31.09 -6.74 -38.77
N THR A 4 -30.07 -6.58 -39.62
CA THR A 4 -28.65 -6.65 -39.26
C THR A 4 -28.21 -5.42 -38.45
N LEU A 5 -28.68 -4.23 -38.83
CA LEU A 5 -28.45 -2.99 -38.09
C LEU A 5 -29.11 -3.00 -36.70
N ALA A 6 -30.33 -3.54 -36.57
CA ALA A 6 -31.01 -3.65 -35.28
C ALA A 6 -30.28 -4.64 -34.34
N SER A 7 -29.77 -5.76 -34.88
CA SER A 7 -28.96 -6.72 -34.12
C SER A 7 -27.60 -6.14 -33.69
N ALA A 8 -26.94 -5.38 -34.56
CA ALA A 8 -25.68 -4.69 -34.24
C ALA A 8 -25.89 -3.59 -33.18
N ARG A 9 -26.97 -2.82 -33.30
CA ARG A 9 -27.35 -1.79 -32.32
C ARG A 9 -27.71 -2.38 -30.97
N LYS A 10 -28.46 -3.49 -30.95
CA LYS A 10 -28.83 -4.19 -29.71
C LYS A 10 -27.62 -4.86 -29.04
N ARG A 11 -26.69 -5.42 -29.82
CA ARG A 11 -25.39 -5.88 -29.32
C ARG A 11 -24.60 -4.73 -28.73
N MET A 12 -24.42 -3.63 -29.47
CA MET A 12 -23.67 -2.44 -29.02
C MET A 12 -24.26 -1.82 -27.74
N ILE A 13 -25.58 -1.73 -27.62
CA ILE A 13 -26.27 -1.26 -26.40
C ILE A 13 -26.03 -2.23 -25.24
N PHE A 14 -26.11 -3.54 -25.49
CA PHE A 14 -25.83 -4.56 -24.48
C PHE A 14 -24.37 -4.48 -24.02
N THR A 15 -23.39 -4.41 -24.94
CA THR A 15 -21.97 -4.24 -24.60
C THR A 15 -21.72 -2.96 -23.82
N ASN A 16 -22.36 -1.83 -24.19
CA ASN A 16 -22.25 -0.58 -23.43
C ASN A 16 -22.83 -0.71 -22.02
N SER A 17 -23.98 -1.38 -21.86
CA SER A 17 -24.60 -1.57 -20.54
C SER A 17 -23.79 -2.49 -19.63
N THR A 18 -23.16 -3.55 -20.18
CA THR A 18 -22.21 -4.40 -19.44
C THR A 18 -20.92 -3.65 -19.10
N ASN A 19 -20.43 -2.77 -19.97
CA ASN A 19 -19.24 -1.97 -19.69
C ASN A 19 -19.50 -0.95 -18.57
N VAL A 20 -20.67 -0.31 -18.56
CA VAL A 20 -21.06 0.64 -17.50
C VAL A 20 -21.26 -0.07 -16.16
N THR A 21 -21.89 -1.24 -16.14
CA THR A 21 -22.07 -2.03 -14.91
C THR A 21 -20.74 -2.57 -14.37
N ASN A 22 -19.87 -3.11 -15.23
CA ASN A 22 -18.52 -3.53 -14.85
C ASN A 22 -17.68 -2.37 -14.29
N PHE A 23 -17.76 -1.20 -14.92
CA PHE A 23 -17.11 0.01 -14.42
C PHE A 23 -17.63 0.42 -13.04
N ALA A 24 -18.95 0.37 -12.82
CA ALA A 24 -19.55 0.66 -11.52
C ALA A 24 -19.13 -0.35 -10.43
N TYR A 25 -19.11 -1.65 -10.74
CA TYR A 25 -18.60 -2.68 -9.82
C TYR A 25 -17.13 -2.45 -9.47
N GLY A 26 -16.32 -2.11 -10.47
CA GLY A 26 -14.92 -1.73 -10.28
C GLY A 26 -14.77 -0.55 -9.31
N LEU A 27 -15.56 0.51 -9.49
CA LEU A 27 -15.54 1.68 -8.60
C LEU A 27 -15.97 1.34 -7.17
N ILE A 28 -17.04 0.57 -6.99
CA ILE A 28 -17.53 0.17 -5.66
C ILE A 28 -16.49 -0.69 -4.93
N ALA A 29 -15.94 -1.69 -5.62
CA ALA A 29 -14.87 -2.55 -5.08
C ALA A 29 -13.65 -1.70 -4.70
N ASN A 30 -13.31 -0.71 -5.51
CA ASN A 30 -12.20 0.18 -5.24
C ASN A 30 -12.45 1.04 -3.99
N MET A 31 -13.65 1.61 -3.84
CA MET A 31 -14.03 2.37 -2.64
C MET A 31 -13.99 1.50 -1.37
N ALA A 32 -14.43 0.25 -1.45
CA ALA A 32 -14.32 -0.70 -0.34
C ALA A 32 -12.86 -0.99 0.02
N ALA A 33 -11.99 -1.22 -0.98
CA ALA A 33 -10.55 -1.43 -0.78
C ALA A 33 -9.91 -0.26 -0.04
N VAL A 34 -10.26 0.97 -0.43
CA VAL A 34 -9.76 2.18 0.21
C VAL A 34 -10.13 2.23 1.69
N VAL A 35 -11.41 2.06 2.02
CA VAL A 35 -11.89 2.18 3.41
C VAL A 35 -11.17 1.15 4.29
N LEU A 36 -11.00 -0.07 3.78
CA LEU A 36 -10.35 -1.17 4.49
C LEU A 36 -8.84 -0.91 4.69
N TYR A 37 -8.12 -0.54 3.63
CA TYR A 37 -6.70 -0.21 3.74
C TYR A 37 -6.43 1.04 4.59
N GLY A 38 -7.21 2.11 4.40
CA GLY A 38 -7.09 3.34 5.17
C GLY A 38 -7.37 3.13 6.66
N SER A 39 -8.22 2.16 6.98
CA SER A 39 -8.58 1.86 8.37
C SER A 39 -7.68 0.78 9.01
N THR A 40 -6.75 0.18 8.26
CA THR A 40 -5.88 -0.92 8.74
C THR A 40 -5.03 -0.52 9.95
N TYR A 41 -4.64 0.75 10.06
CA TYR A 41 -3.81 1.27 11.16
C TYR A 41 -4.64 1.87 12.32
N VAL A 42 -5.96 1.96 12.20
CA VAL A 42 -6.84 2.51 13.23
C VAL A 42 -6.82 1.67 14.52
N PRO A 43 -6.95 0.33 14.48
CA PRO A 43 -6.99 -0.50 15.69
C PRO A 43 -5.72 -0.37 16.56
N ILE A 44 -4.58 -0.11 15.94
CA ILE A 44 -3.27 -0.14 16.60
C ILE A 44 -2.82 1.23 17.08
N LYS A 45 -3.52 2.31 16.69
CA LYS A 45 -3.11 3.68 16.97
C LYS A 45 -3.01 4.00 18.47
N ARG A 46 -3.83 3.35 19.30
CA ARG A 46 -3.92 3.60 20.75
C ARG A 46 -3.14 2.59 21.58
N ILE A 47 -2.41 1.67 20.95
CA ILE A 47 -1.80 0.52 21.61
C ILE A 47 -0.31 0.55 21.36
N GLU A 48 0.45 0.27 22.40
CA GLU A 48 1.90 0.19 22.29
C GLU A 48 2.30 -1.05 21.50
N THR A 49 2.88 -0.84 20.32
CA THR A 49 3.35 -1.90 19.41
C THR A 49 4.83 -2.20 19.57
N GLY A 50 5.54 -1.53 20.48
CA GLY A 50 6.96 -1.73 20.72
C GLY A 50 7.80 -1.49 19.48
N ASP A 51 8.73 -2.39 19.17
CA ASP A 51 9.53 -2.36 17.92
C ASP A 51 8.74 -2.77 16.67
N GLY A 52 7.49 -3.22 16.83
CA GLY A 52 6.60 -3.57 15.71
C GLY A 52 6.80 -4.98 15.15
N MET A 53 7.86 -5.70 15.51
CA MET A 53 8.17 -7.01 14.90
C MET A 53 7.12 -8.06 15.26
N PHE A 54 6.72 -8.11 16.53
CA PHE A 54 5.66 -9.01 16.98
C PHE A 54 4.30 -8.65 16.36
N TYR A 55 3.97 -7.35 16.34
CA TYR A 55 2.74 -6.87 15.69
C TYR A 55 2.70 -7.25 14.20
N HIS A 56 3.80 -7.06 13.47
CA HIS A 56 3.91 -7.40 12.05
C HIS A 56 3.73 -8.90 11.81
N PHE A 57 4.31 -9.76 12.65
CA PHE A 57 4.11 -11.20 12.56
C PHE A 57 2.64 -11.59 12.78
N VAL A 58 2.01 -11.05 13.84
CA VAL A 58 0.60 -11.35 14.13
C VAL A 58 -0.34 -10.85 13.02
N SER A 59 -0.09 -9.65 12.48
CA SER A 59 -0.91 -9.13 11.38
C SER A 59 -0.74 -9.97 10.11
N CYS A 60 0.48 -10.40 9.78
CA CYS A 60 0.73 -11.31 8.65
C CYS A 60 0.09 -12.70 8.85
N ALA A 61 0.09 -13.22 10.08
CA ALA A 61 -0.62 -14.46 10.40
C ALA A 61 -2.13 -14.32 10.16
N SER A 62 -2.72 -13.21 10.60
CA SER A 62 -4.12 -12.90 10.30
C SER A 62 -4.38 -12.78 8.79
N ILE A 63 -3.48 -12.12 8.05
CA ILE A 63 -3.59 -11.95 6.60
C ILE A 63 -3.75 -13.31 5.91
N TRP A 64 -2.92 -14.26 6.30
CA TRP A 64 -2.92 -15.62 5.75
C TRP A 64 -4.13 -16.45 6.21
N VAL A 65 -4.54 -16.35 7.48
CA VAL A 65 -5.73 -17.06 7.96
C VAL A 65 -6.97 -16.59 7.19
N VAL A 66 -7.14 -15.29 7.01
CA VAL A 66 -8.30 -14.73 6.27
C VAL A 66 -8.26 -15.12 4.80
N SER A 67 -7.08 -15.16 4.17
CA SER A 67 -6.97 -15.58 2.77
C SER A 67 -7.21 -17.07 2.59
N LEU A 68 -6.82 -17.90 3.57
CA LEU A 68 -7.12 -19.34 3.57
C LEU A 68 -8.63 -19.59 3.58
N PHE A 69 -9.37 -18.86 4.42
CA PHE A 69 -10.84 -18.93 4.37
C PHE A 69 -11.40 -18.48 3.02
N GLY A 70 -10.85 -17.42 2.43
CA GLY A 70 -11.26 -16.96 1.10
C GLY A 70 -10.98 -18.00 0.00
N ASP A 71 -9.81 -18.65 0.03
CA ASP A 71 -9.41 -19.72 -0.90
C ASP A 71 -10.38 -20.92 -0.83
N LEU A 72 -10.71 -21.36 0.39
CA LEU A 72 -11.66 -22.45 0.64
C LEU A 72 -13.08 -22.12 0.13
N LEU A 73 -13.52 -20.85 0.26
CA LEU A 73 -14.84 -20.41 -0.19
C LEU A 73 -14.91 -20.23 -1.70
N LEU A 74 -13.86 -19.67 -2.32
CA LEU A 74 -13.82 -19.33 -3.74
C LEU A 74 -13.38 -20.51 -4.62
N ARG A 75 -12.85 -21.59 -4.03
CA ARG A 75 -12.30 -22.76 -4.75
C ARG A 75 -11.31 -22.34 -5.83
N THR A 76 -10.41 -21.45 -5.44
CA THR A 76 -9.40 -20.85 -6.30
C THR A 76 -8.48 -21.92 -6.93
N PRO A 77 -7.99 -21.70 -8.16
CA PRO A 77 -7.28 -22.69 -8.96
C PRO A 77 -5.82 -22.88 -8.48
N LYS A 78 -4.99 -23.50 -9.34
CA LYS A 78 -3.62 -23.93 -9.06
C LYS A 78 -2.77 -22.85 -8.39
N PHE A 79 -2.15 -23.23 -7.28
CA PHE A 79 -1.22 -22.40 -6.53
C PHE A 79 0.07 -22.15 -7.33
N HIS A 80 0.40 -20.88 -7.58
CA HIS A 80 1.62 -20.49 -8.31
C HIS A 80 2.68 -19.93 -7.36
N PRO A 81 3.82 -20.60 -7.15
CA PRO A 81 4.88 -20.13 -6.24
C PRO A 81 5.45 -18.77 -6.60
N LEU A 82 5.49 -18.40 -7.89
CA LEU A 82 5.95 -17.07 -8.31
C LEU A 82 5.08 -15.94 -7.73
N ALA A 83 3.78 -16.16 -7.51
CA ALA A 83 2.91 -15.20 -6.85
C ALA A 83 3.27 -14.98 -5.37
N MET A 84 3.85 -15.99 -4.69
CA MET A 84 4.36 -15.84 -3.32
C MET A 84 5.47 -14.80 -3.24
N LEU A 85 6.29 -14.67 -4.29
CA LEU A 85 7.37 -13.66 -4.33
C LEU A 85 6.82 -12.25 -4.15
N GLY A 86 5.64 -11.97 -4.70
CA GLY A 86 4.96 -10.69 -4.51
C GLY A 86 4.65 -10.41 -3.04
N GLY A 87 4.16 -11.41 -2.32
CA GLY A 87 3.92 -11.32 -0.88
C GLY A 87 5.19 -11.19 -0.05
N MET A 88 6.27 -11.87 -0.43
CA MET A 88 7.57 -11.73 0.23
C MET A 88 8.13 -10.32 0.08
N ILE A 89 8.05 -9.74 -1.14
CA ILE A 89 8.45 -8.36 -1.42
C ILE A 89 7.64 -7.39 -0.55
N TRP A 90 6.32 -7.57 -0.48
CA TRP A 90 5.45 -6.75 0.37
C TRP A 90 5.84 -6.85 1.85
N ALA A 91 6.00 -8.07 2.38
CA ALA A 91 6.37 -8.29 3.78
C ALA A 91 7.71 -7.63 4.12
N THR A 92 8.69 -7.69 3.21
CA THR A 92 9.99 -7.00 3.36
C THR A 92 9.81 -5.50 3.62
N GLY A 93 8.97 -4.84 2.80
CA GLY A 93 8.67 -3.41 2.98
C GLY A 93 7.88 -3.13 4.27
N SER A 94 6.98 -4.03 4.64
CA SER A 94 6.09 -3.87 5.80
C SER A 94 6.75 -4.06 7.15
N VAL A 95 7.85 -4.81 7.24
CA VAL A 95 8.65 -4.88 8.47
C VAL A 95 9.09 -3.49 8.93
N ALA A 96 9.43 -2.60 7.99
CA ALA A 96 9.89 -1.26 8.28
C ALA A 96 8.77 -0.27 8.67
N ALA A 97 7.50 -0.64 8.52
CA ALA A 97 6.37 0.28 8.67
C ALA A 97 6.31 0.95 10.05
N VAL A 98 6.49 0.17 11.12
CA VAL A 98 6.46 0.73 12.50
C VAL A 98 7.64 1.68 12.74
N THR A 99 8.82 1.35 12.21
CA THR A 99 10.01 2.23 12.28
C THR A 99 9.78 3.54 11.54
N ILE A 100 9.18 3.50 10.34
CA ILE A 100 8.84 4.69 9.57
C ILE A 100 7.84 5.56 10.35
N VAL A 101 6.76 4.95 10.85
CA VAL A 101 5.72 5.65 11.61
C VAL A 101 6.29 6.33 12.85
N LYS A 102 7.25 5.70 13.53
CA LYS A 102 7.96 6.30 14.68
C LYS A 102 8.91 7.42 14.29
N ALA A 103 9.57 7.31 13.14
CA ALA A 103 10.57 8.28 12.69
C ALA A 103 9.95 9.56 12.13
N ILE A 104 8.90 9.45 11.31
CA ILE A 104 8.33 10.58 10.56
C ILE A 104 6.82 10.78 10.78
N GLY A 105 6.17 9.90 11.54
CA GLY A 105 4.74 9.95 11.79
C GLY A 105 3.91 9.13 10.79
N LEU A 106 2.73 8.70 11.23
CA LEU A 106 1.82 7.87 10.42
C LEU A 106 1.34 8.58 9.15
N GLY A 107 1.00 9.86 9.26
CA GLY A 107 0.53 10.66 8.13
C GLY A 107 1.58 10.77 7.04
N LEU A 108 2.73 11.39 7.35
CA LEU A 108 3.81 11.57 6.38
C LEU A 108 4.34 10.24 5.83
N GLY A 109 4.42 9.21 6.68
CA GLY A 109 4.76 7.85 6.23
C GLY A 109 3.83 7.35 5.12
N ILE A 110 2.51 7.29 5.40
CA ILE A 110 1.48 6.85 4.44
C ILE A 110 1.59 7.58 3.11
N LEU A 111 1.88 8.88 3.15
CA LEU A 111 2.01 9.72 1.97
C LEU A 111 3.23 9.35 1.14
N ILE A 112 4.41 9.29 1.76
CA ILE A 112 5.67 9.01 1.04
C ILE A 112 5.65 7.61 0.43
N TRP A 113 5.36 6.57 1.22
CA TRP A 113 5.34 5.20 0.68
C TRP A 113 4.19 4.98 -0.30
N GLY A 114 3.04 5.64 -0.09
CA GLY A 114 1.90 5.58 -1.00
C GLY A 114 2.23 6.16 -2.38
N SER A 115 2.86 7.34 -2.41
CA SER A 115 3.32 7.96 -3.66
C SER A 115 4.39 7.12 -4.36
N SER A 116 5.38 6.58 -3.65
CA SER A 116 6.40 5.70 -4.23
C SER A 116 5.80 4.39 -4.78
N SER A 117 4.83 3.80 -4.07
CA SER A 117 4.11 2.61 -4.52
C SER A 117 3.30 2.87 -5.78
N LEU A 118 2.60 4.00 -5.83
CA LEU A 118 1.82 4.41 -6.99
C LEU A 118 2.71 4.56 -8.24
N LEU A 119 3.86 5.20 -8.10
CA LEU A 119 4.82 5.38 -9.18
C LEU A 119 5.36 4.06 -9.69
N MET A 120 5.78 3.18 -8.78
CA MET A 120 6.33 1.89 -9.15
C MET A 120 5.28 1.04 -9.88
N GLY A 121 4.04 1.01 -9.38
CA GLY A 121 2.94 0.29 -10.04
C GLY A 121 2.60 0.86 -11.42
N TRP A 122 2.58 2.19 -11.56
CA TRP A 122 2.36 2.86 -12.84
C TRP A 122 3.51 2.62 -13.83
N ALA A 123 4.76 2.84 -13.42
CA ALA A 123 5.93 2.71 -14.27
C ALA A 123 6.13 1.26 -14.74
N SER A 124 5.98 0.29 -13.85
CA SER A 124 6.09 -1.12 -14.21
C SER A 124 5.05 -1.54 -15.24
N SER A 125 3.78 -1.10 -15.08
CA SER A 125 2.71 -1.40 -16.03
C SER A 125 2.86 -0.65 -17.36
N ARG A 126 3.28 0.63 -17.32
CA ARG A 126 3.36 1.47 -18.51
C ARG A 126 4.55 1.12 -19.40
N PHE A 127 5.71 0.88 -18.81
CA PHE A 127 6.96 0.62 -19.53
C PHE A 127 7.27 -0.86 -19.68
N GLY A 128 6.44 -1.75 -19.10
CA GLY A 128 6.67 -3.19 -19.19
C GLY A 128 7.89 -3.65 -18.39
N TRP A 129 8.19 -2.99 -17.26
CA TRP A 129 9.32 -3.44 -16.43
C TRP A 129 9.08 -4.87 -15.94
N PHE A 130 10.19 -5.59 -15.72
CA PHE A 130 10.18 -6.98 -15.24
C PHE A 130 9.52 -7.98 -16.20
N GLY A 131 9.54 -7.67 -17.51
CA GLY A 131 9.09 -8.59 -18.56
C GLY A 131 7.58 -8.64 -18.75
N ILE A 132 6.84 -7.65 -18.25
CA ILE A 132 5.40 -7.50 -18.53
C ILE A 132 5.26 -6.75 -19.85
N ASP A 133 4.25 -7.06 -20.67
CA ASP A 133 3.98 -6.27 -21.87
C ASP A 133 3.60 -4.84 -21.50
N ALA A 134 4.22 -3.86 -22.19
CA ALA A 134 3.95 -2.46 -21.96
C ALA A 134 2.49 -2.14 -22.26
N GLN A 135 1.78 -1.58 -21.29
CA GLN A 135 0.39 -1.21 -21.49
C GLN A 135 0.27 -0.02 -22.45
N ASP A 136 -0.35 -0.24 -23.60
CA ASP A 136 -0.69 0.82 -24.55
C ASP A 136 -1.83 1.69 -24.02
N VAL A 137 -1.69 3.00 -24.23
CA VAL A 137 -2.63 4.01 -23.75
C VAL A 137 -2.99 4.92 -24.91
N SER A 138 -4.29 5.06 -25.18
CA SER A 138 -4.84 5.86 -26.29
C SER A 138 -4.34 7.29 -26.32
N ARG A 139 -4.13 7.91 -25.15
CA ARG A 139 -3.65 9.30 -24.99
C ARG A 139 -2.42 9.38 -24.08
N PRO A 140 -1.20 9.13 -24.59
CA PRO A 140 -0.01 9.01 -23.75
C PRO A 140 0.37 10.30 -23.02
N ILE A 141 0.18 11.47 -23.65
CA ILE A 141 0.48 12.78 -23.04
C ILE A 141 -0.40 13.00 -21.80
N LEU A 142 -1.70 12.69 -21.91
CA LEU A 142 -2.64 12.83 -20.79
C LEU A 142 -2.29 11.88 -19.63
N ASN A 143 -1.81 10.69 -19.95
CA ASN A 143 -1.34 9.71 -18.97
C ASN A 143 -0.11 10.21 -18.20
N TYR A 144 0.88 10.77 -18.91
CA TYR A 144 2.08 11.33 -18.29
C TYR A 144 1.77 12.56 -17.44
N CYS A 145 0.88 13.45 -17.89
CA CYS A 145 0.40 14.55 -17.08
C CYS A 145 -0.30 14.06 -15.79
N GLY A 146 -1.14 13.02 -15.90
CA GLY A 146 -1.81 12.41 -14.74
C GLY A 146 -0.81 11.84 -13.72
N ALA A 147 0.18 11.06 -14.20
CA ALA A 147 1.26 10.53 -13.36
C ALA A 147 2.10 11.66 -12.73
N GLY A 148 2.39 12.73 -13.48
CA GLY A 148 3.09 13.91 -13.00
C GLY A 148 2.33 14.67 -11.90
N LEU A 149 1.00 14.75 -11.98
CA LEU A 149 0.18 15.32 -10.91
C LEU A 149 0.18 14.43 -9.67
N CYS A 150 0.13 13.11 -9.83
CA CYS A 150 0.26 12.18 -8.71
C CYS A 150 1.63 12.31 -8.00
N LEU A 151 2.70 12.52 -8.76
CA LEU A 151 4.03 12.86 -8.24
C LEU A 151 4.03 14.17 -7.48
N LEU A 152 3.47 15.22 -8.09
CA LEU A 152 3.43 16.56 -7.52
C LEU A 152 2.68 16.57 -6.17
N SER A 153 1.57 15.85 -6.09
CA SER A 153 0.84 15.66 -4.83
C SER A 153 1.72 15.02 -3.74
N GLY A 154 2.49 13.98 -4.07
CA GLY A 154 3.47 13.37 -3.15
C GLY A 154 4.51 14.37 -2.64
N LEU A 155 4.99 15.27 -3.50
CA LEU A 155 5.91 16.34 -3.12
C LEU A 155 5.24 17.41 -2.24
N VAL A 156 3.99 17.77 -2.52
CA VAL A 156 3.22 18.70 -1.70
C VAL A 156 2.97 18.11 -0.31
N PHE A 157 2.73 16.80 -0.22
CA PHE A 157 2.55 16.10 1.05
C PHE A 157 3.79 16.12 1.94
N PHE A 158 5.00 16.24 1.38
CA PHE A 158 6.22 16.42 2.15
C PHE A 158 6.19 17.68 3.04
N PHE A 159 5.43 18.71 2.63
CA PHE A 159 5.27 19.94 3.39
C PHE A 159 4.21 19.86 4.50
N VAL A 160 3.46 18.76 4.60
CA VAL A 160 2.53 18.54 5.71
C VAL A 160 3.34 18.22 6.96
N ARG A 161 3.36 19.17 7.92
CA ARG A 161 4.01 18.96 9.22
C ARG A 161 3.28 17.84 9.97
N SER A 162 3.99 16.75 10.23
CA SER A 162 3.56 15.74 11.19
C SER A 162 4.11 16.13 12.56
N ASP A 163 3.23 16.50 13.50
CA ASP A 163 3.64 16.62 14.90
C ASP A 163 3.89 15.22 15.45
N VAL A 164 5.14 14.76 15.34
CA VAL A 164 5.60 13.60 16.09
C VAL A 164 5.69 14.04 17.55
N LYS A 165 4.66 13.74 18.35
CA LYS A 165 4.77 13.80 19.80
C LYS A 165 5.77 12.73 20.23
N LEU A 166 7.04 13.09 20.29
CA LEU A 166 8.03 12.29 20.99
C LEU A 166 7.57 12.27 22.45
N HIS A 167 7.05 11.15 22.93
CA HIS A 167 6.94 10.95 24.37
C HIS A 167 8.39 10.91 24.89
N PRO A 168 8.84 11.90 25.68
CA PRO A 168 10.08 11.75 26.40
C PRO A 168 9.83 10.61 27.39
N GLU A 169 10.73 9.61 27.43
CA GLU A 169 10.78 8.69 28.56
C GLU A 169 10.89 9.52 29.84
N SER A 170 9.79 9.57 30.58
CA SER A 170 9.77 10.13 31.92
C SER A 170 10.29 9.04 32.83
N GLU A 171 11.58 9.11 33.19
CA GLU A 171 12.06 8.55 34.46
C GLU A 171 13.37 9.22 34.89
N THR A 172 13.26 9.97 36.00
CA THR A 172 14.31 10.36 36.96
C THR A 172 15.41 11.36 36.55
N ILE A 173 15.35 12.58 37.11
CA ILE A 173 16.32 13.19 38.06
C ILE A 173 16.04 14.72 38.13
N PRO A 174 15.36 15.23 39.18
CA PRO A 174 15.57 16.61 39.61
C PRO A 174 16.88 16.65 40.43
N ILE A 175 17.66 17.74 40.36
CA ILE A 175 18.70 18.22 41.34
C ILE A 175 20.03 18.70 40.71
N LEU A 176 20.32 18.55 39.41
CA LEU A 176 21.61 19.03 38.83
C LEU A 176 21.49 20.25 37.91
N ILE A 177 20.65 21.23 38.24
CA ILE A 177 20.35 22.38 37.36
C ILE A 177 21.54 23.34 37.19
N ASP A 178 22.52 23.38 38.11
CA ASP A 178 23.49 24.48 38.12
C ASP A 178 24.83 24.24 37.38
N LYS A 179 25.14 22.98 36.98
CA LYS A 179 26.35 22.67 36.17
C LYS A 179 26.08 22.42 34.68
N VAL A 180 24.80 22.33 34.29
CA VAL A 180 24.37 21.78 32.99
C VAL A 180 24.25 22.86 31.89
N SER A 181 24.40 24.15 32.22
CA SER A 181 24.21 25.26 31.28
C SER A 181 25.21 25.30 30.10
N LYS A 182 26.41 24.70 30.25
CA LYS A 182 27.38 24.56 29.13
C LYS A 182 27.23 23.26 28.33
N GLU A 183 26.71 22.18 28.93
CA GLU A 183 26.44 20.92 28.22
C GLU A 183 25.10 20.95 27.45
N ILE A 184 24.12 21.75 27.87
CA ILE A 184 22.80 21.86 27.20
C ILE A 184 22.91 22.32 25.73
N LYS A 185 23.86 23.20 25.38
CA LYS A 185 24.01 23.67 23.99
C LYS A 185 24.61 22.60 23.07
N SER A 186 25.53 21.78 23.57
CA SER A 186 26.12 20.65 22.84
C SER A 186 25.13 19.49 22.72
N ALA A 187 24.44 19.16 23.81
CA ALA A 187 23.38 18.15 23.83
C ALA A 187 22.22 18.52 22.90
N SER A 188 21.81 19.80 22.86
CA SER A 188 20.79 20.30 21.92
C SER A 188 21.18 20.11 20.45
N PHE A 189 22.43 20.41 20.08
CA PHE A 189 22.89 20.27 18.70
C PHE A 189 23.04 18.81 18.27
N ILE A 190 23.57 17.95 19.14
CA ILE A 190 23.68 16.50 18.90
C ILE A 190 22.29 15.86 18.82
N GLN A 191 21.36 16.27 19.68
CA GLN A 191 19.98 15.79 19.67
C GLN A 191 19.21 16.27 18.44
N PHE A 192 19.44 17.50 17.99
CA PHE A 192 18.93 18.01 16.72
C PHE A 192 19.49 17.21 15.52
N PHE A 193 20.79 16.97 15.48
CA PHE A 193 21.44 16.20 14.41
C PHE A 193 20.93 14.75 14.37
N THR A 194 20.77 14.12 15.53
CA THR A 194 20.19 12.77 15.66
C THR A 194 18.75 12.72 15.16
N LEU A 195 17.93 13.73 15.50
CA LEU A 195 16.55 13.84 15.05
C LEU A 195 16.46 14.04 13.53
N CYS A 196 17.35 14.84 12.94
CA CYS A 196 17.46 15.01 11.49
C CYS A 196 17.86 13.70 10.79
N ILE A 197 18.82 12.94 11.33
CA ILE A 197 19.22 11.64 10.78
C ILE A 197 18.04 10.65 10.83
N LEU A 198 17.34 10.58 11.97
CA LEU A 198 16.15 9.73 12.14
C LEU A 198 15.06 10.09 11.12
N PHE A 199 14.80 11.38 10.94
CA PHE A 199 13.82 11.87 9.98
C PHE A 199 14.19 11.50 8.53
N ILE A 200 15.43 11.78 8.11
CA ILE A 200 15.92 11.46 6.76
C ILE A 200 15.91 9.94 6.54
N SER A 201 16.38 9.17 7.51
CA SER A 201 16.35 7.71 7.46
C SER A 201 14.93 7.18 7.33
N GLY A 202 13.98 7.74 8.09
CA GLY A 202 12.56 7.39 8.00
C GLY A 202 11.95 7.71 6.63
N CYS A 203 12.27 8.87 6.04
CA CYS A 203 11.85 9.21 4.68
C CYS A 203 12.43 8.25 3.62
N LEU A 204 13.72 7.94 3.69
CA LEU A 204 14.37 6.99 2.77
C LEU A 204 13.75 5.59 2.91
N LEU A 205 13.52 5.15 4.14
CA LEU A 205 12.90 3.87 4.41
C LEU A 205 11.44 3.81 3.92
N ALA A 206 10.70 4.92 4.01
CA ALA A 206 9.35 5.05 3.45
C ALA A 206 9.34 4.95 1.92
N VAL A 207 10.29 5.61 1.23
CA VAL A 207 10.43 5.49 -0.23
C VAL A 207 10.72 4.04 -0.60
N MET A 208 11.71 3.41 0.04
CA MET A 208 12.06 2.01 -0.23
C MET A 208 10.89 1.06 0.04
N ALA A 209 10.18 1.20 1.15
CA ALA A 209 8.99 0.42 1.46
C ALA A 209 7.90 0.61 0.39
N GLY A 210 7.68 1.86 -0.06
CA GLY A 210 6.74 2.15 -1.13
C GLY A 210 7.11 1.49 -2.47
N LEU A 211 8.38 1.53 -2.87
CA LEU A 211 8.84 0.83 -4.08
C LEU A 211 8.60 -0.69 -3.99
N LEU A 212 8.84 -1.30 -2.81
CA LEU A 212 8.54 -2.70 -2.57
C LEU A 212 7.03 -2.98 -2.64
N TYR A 213 6.19 -2.15 -2.02
CA TYR A 213 4.73 -2.27 -2.10
C TYR A 213 4.21 -2.20 -3.54
N GLY A 214 4.69 -1.24 -4.34
CA GLY A 214 4.32 -1.14 -5.74
C GLY A 214 4.80 -2.34 -6.58
N SER A 215 5.93 -2.94 -6.19
CA SER A 215 6.49 -4.13 -6.86
C SER A 215 5.79 -5.43 -6.47
N SER A 216 5.07 -5.46 -5.37
CA SER A 216 4.45 -6.69 -4.81
C SER A 216 3.42 -7.37 -5.71
N PHE A 217 2.89 -6.66 -6.70
CA PHE A 217 1.89 -7.18 -7.65
C PHE A 217 2.50 -7.59 -9.00
N ILE A 218 3.75 -7.21 -9.27
CA ILE A 218 4.46 -7.50 -10.52
C ILE A 218 4.52 -9.01 -10.82
N PRO A 219 4.81 -9.91 -9.86
CA PRO A 219 4.84 -11.34 -10.14
C PRO A 219 3.49 -11.90 -10.59
N VAL A 220 2.37 -11.39 -10.05
CA VAL A 220 1.02 -11.79 -10.47
C VAL A 220 0.73 -11.29 -11.89
N LEU A 221 1.07 -10.03 -12.17
CA LEU A 221 0.94 -9.45 -13.51
C LEU A 221 1.78 -10.21 -14.54
N TYR A 222 2.99 -10.63 -14.18
CA TYR A 222 3.86 -11.41 -15.04
C TYR A 222 3.23 -12.77 -15.42
N ILE A 223 2.70 -13.52 -14.45
CA ILE A 223 2.03 -14.80 -14.70
C ILE A 223 0.84 -14.59 -15.65
N LYS A 224 0.01 -13.58 -15.36
CA LYS A 224 -1.16 -13.25 -16.19
C LYS A 224 -0.77 -12.89 -17.61
N ASN A 225 0.25 -12.07 -17.79
CA ASN A 225 0.70 -11.64 -19.11
C ASN A 225 1.19 -12.82 -19.95
N HIS A 226 1.88 -13.77 -19.32
CA HIS A 226 2.40 -14.96 -20.00
C HIS A 226 1.41 -16.14 -20.03
N SER A 227 0.16 -15.96 -19.58
CA SER A 227 -0.84 -17.04 -19.55
C SER A 227 -1.36 -17.43 -20.94
N ALA A 228 -1.35 -16.48 -21.88
CA ALA A 228 -1.80 -16.68 -23.25
C ALA A 228 -0.71 -17.20 -24.20
N CYS A 229 0.56 -17.14 -23.78
CA CYS A 229 1.69 -17.56 -24.61
C CYS A 229 1.87 -19.08 -24.51
N HIS A 230 1.70 -19.79 -25.63
CA HIS A 230 1.81 -21.25 -25.70
C HIS A 230 3.19 -21.80 -25.28
N ASP A 231 4.24 -21.01 -25.46
CA ASP A 231 5.62 -21.40 -25.12
C ASP A 231 6.02 -21.09 -23.66
N SER A 232 5.11 -20.48 -22.89
CA SER A 232 5.36 -20.11 -21.50
C SER A 232 5.05 -21.22 -20.52
N ILE A 233 5.85 -21.34 -19.46
CA ILE A 233 5.56 -22.21 -18.30
C ILE A 233 4.24 -21.85 -17.57
N PHE A 234 3.70 -20.66 -17.85
CA PHE A 234 2.43 -20.17 -17.29
C PHE A 234 1.26 -20.34 -18.26
N TYR A 235 1.43 -21.05 -19.39
CA TYR A 235 0.35 -21.29 -20.34
C TYR A 235 -0.87 -21.92 -19.65
N GLY A 236 -2.05 -21.30 -19.83
CA GLY A 236 -3.29 -21.74 -19.20
C GLY A 236 -3.43 -21.36 -17.72
N ALA A 237 -2.55 -20.52 -17.17
CA ALA A 237 -2.74 -19.91 -15.86
C ALA A 237 -3.98 -19.00 -15.85
N SER A 238 -4.59 -18.82 -14.67
CA SER A 238 -5.80 -18.02 -14.58
C SER A 238 -5.53 -16.54 -14.87
N VAL A 239 -6.46 -15.90 -15.56
CA VAL A 239 -6.41 -14.44 -15.79
C VAL A 239 -7.13 -13.68 -14.66
N TYR A 240 -7.91 -14.39 -13.84
CA TYR A 240 -8.70 -13.80 -12.77
C TYR A 240 -7.81 -13.47 -11.56
N ASP A 241 -7.77 -12.18 -11.18
CA ASP A 241 -6.82 -11.70 -10.17
C ASP A 241 -6.99 -12.34 -8.77
N LEU A 242 -8.21 -12.70 -8.38
CA LEU A 242 -8.49 -13.24 -7.04
C LEU A 242 -7.84 -14.61 -6.81
N ASP A 243 -7.53 -15.33 -7.89
CA ASP A 243 -6.94 -16.66 -7.85
C ASP A 243 -5.51 -16.65 -7.29
N TYR A 244 -4.86 -15.49 -7.30
CA TYR A 244 -3.49 -15.32 -6.82
C TYR A 244 -3.40 -14.80 -5.38
N VAL A 245 -4.51 -14.41 -4.76
CA VAL A 245 -4.53 -13.79 -3.42
C VAL A 245 -3.97 -14.74 -2.36
N HIS A 246 -4.39 -16.02 -2.39
CA HIS A 246 -3.91 -16.99 -1.42
C HIS A 246 -2.41 -17.30 -1.59
N ALA A 247 -1.94 -17.39 -2.84
CA ALA A 247 -0.52 -17.57 -3.13
C ALA A 247 0.32 -16.36 -2.67
N GLN A 248 -0.14 -15.14 -2.95
CA GLN A 248 0.54 -13.92 -2.50
C GLN A 248 0.61 -13.85 -0.97
N THR A 249 -0.51 -14.03 -0.28
CA THR A 249 -0.57 -13.98 1.20
C THR A 249 0.19 -15.12 1.88
N SER A 250 0.34 -16.28 1.23
CA SER A 250 1.24 -17.34 1.70
C SER A 250 2.70 -16.90 1.68
N GLY A 251 3.12 -16.14 0.66
CA GLY A 251 4.43 -15.49 0.63
C GLY A 251 4.62 -14.45 1.73
N VAL A 252 3.57 -13.68 2.05
CA VAL A 252 3.58 -12.71 3.17
C VAL A 252 3.86 -13.43 4.50
N PHE A 253 3.14 -14.51 4.77
CA PHE A 253 3.32 -15.28 6.01
C PHE A 253 4.66 -16.01 6.09
N LEU A 254 5.14 -16.54 4.96
CA LEU A 254 6.46 -17.17 4.91
C LEU A 254 7.57 -16.18 5.25
N ALA A 255 7.60 -15.02 4.58
CA ALA A 255 8.61 -14.00 4.82
C ALA A 255 8.52 -13.44 6.25
N SER A 256 7.32 -13.16 6.75
CA SER A 256 7.15 -12.66 8.13
C SER A 256 7.58 -13.68 9.18
N SER A 257 7.35 -14.97 8.95
CA SER A 257 7.83 -16.06 9.81
C SER A 257 9.36 -16.12 9.84
N VAL A 258 10.01 -15.97 8.68
CA VAL A 258 11.47 -15.90 8.60
C VAL A 258 12.00 -14.68 9.36
N TYR A 259 11.42 -13.49 9.15
CA TYR A 259 11.84 -12.28 9.86
C TYR A 259 11.64 -12.36 11.37
N PHE A 260 10.52 -12.93 11.82
CA PHE A 260 10.26 -13.11 13.24
C PHE A 260 11.19 -14.16 13.86
N THR A 261 11.53 -15.22 13.13
CA THR A 261 12.51 -16.23 13.56
C THR A 261 13.91 -15.62 13.70
N ILE A 262 14.36 -14.84 12.71
CA ILE A 262 15.63 -14.10 12.78
C ILE A 262 15.63 -13.15 13.97
N TYR A 263 14.54 -12.42 14.18
CA TYR A 263 14.38 -11.53 15.33
C TYR A 263 14.48 -12.29 16.67
N CYS A 264 13.83 -13.45 16.79
CA CYS A 264 13.94 -14.29 17.99
C CYS A 264 15.38 -14.78 18.21
N ALA A 265 16.09 -15.15 17.15
CA ALA A 265 17.50 -15.56 17.23
C ALA A 265 18.41 -14.41 17.69
N VAL A 266 18.26 -13.22 17.10
CA VAL A 266 19.00 -12.00 17.49
C VAL A 266 18.71 -11.62 18.94
N MET A 267 17.45 -11.75 19.37
CA MET A 267 17.02 -11.50 20.75
C MET A 267 17.33 -12.66 21.71
N LYS A 268 18.12 -13.66 21.29
CA LYS A 268 18.52 -14.82 22.11
C LYS A 268 17.31 -15.52 22.76
N ASN A 269 16.24 -15.71 21.97
CA ASN A 269 14.96 -16.29 22.37
C ASN A 269 14.23 -15.55 23.50
N LYS A 270 14.49 -14.24 23.65
CA LYS A 270 13.74 -13.33 24.54
C LYS A 270 13.11 -12.18 23.72
N PRO A 271 12.21 -12.47 22.76
CA PRO A 271 11.59 -11.45 21.92
C PRO A 271 10.71 -10.51 22.76
N ARG A 272 10.59 -9.24 22.34
CA ARG A 272 9.65 -8.30 22.95
C ARG A 272 8.25 -8.58 22.44
N VAL A 273 7.42 -9.22 23.25
CA VAL A 273 6.05 -9.58 22.91
C VAL A 273 5.09 -8.60 23.58
N TYR A 274 4.12 -8.10 22.82
CA TYR A 274 3.10 -7.17 23.28
C TYR A 274 1.72 -7.83 23.15
N PRO A 275 1.21 -8.54 24.18
CA PRO A 275 -0.05 -9.29 24.09
C PRO A 275 -1.26 -8.42 23.75
N LYS A 276 -1.26 -7.16 24.19
CA LYS A 276 -2.32 -6.18 23.86
C LYS A 276 -2.41 -5.87 22.37
N ALA A 277 -1.35 -6.13 21.60
CA ALA A 277 -1.32 -5.92 20.15
C ALA A 277 -1.91 -7.10 19.35
N ILE A 278 -2.23 -8.24 19.98
CA ILE A 278 -2.68 -9.45 19.27
C ILE A 278 -4.01 -9.22 18.55
N LEU A 279 -5.07 -8.85 19.29
CA LEU A 279 -6.41 -8.64 18.72
C LEU A 279 -6.46 -7.46 17.72
N PRO A 280 -5.85 -6.29 18.01
CA PRO A 280 -5.72 -5.20 17.04
C PRO A 280 -4.91 -5.59 15.80
N GLY A 281 -3.85 -6.40 15.98
CA GLY A 281 -3.06 -6.96 14.89
C GLY A 281 -3.86 -7.90 14.01
N PHE A 282 -4.69 -8.73 14.62
CA PHE A 282 -5.59 -9.62 13.90
C PHE A 282 -6.63 -8.83 13.10
N LEU A 283 -7.26 -7.83 13.71
CA LEU A 283 -8.22 -6.96 13.02
C LEU A 283 -7.57 -6.17 11.87
N SER A 284 -6.36 -5.65 12.09
CA SER A 284 -5.55 -4.98 11.08
C SER A 284 -5.28 -5.90 9.88
N GLY A 285 -4.83 -7.13 10.12
CA GLY A 285 -4.60 -8.12 9.06
C GLY A 285 -5.89 -8.52 8.32
N PHE A 286 -7.01 -8.65 9.03
CA PHE A 286 -8.31 -8.92 8.43
C PHE A 286 -8.73 -7.79 7.46
N MET A 287 -8.62 -6.54 7.91
CA MET A 287 -8.95 -5.38 7.09
C MET A 287 -8.05 -5.28 5.87
N TRP A 288 -6.74 -5.55 6.02
CA TRP A 288 -5.80 -5.57 4.92
C TRP A 288 -6.13 -6.65 3.88
N THR A 289 -6.45 -7.88 4.31
CA THR A 289 -6.78 -8.98 3.38
C THR A 289 -8.09 -8.73 2.66
N MET A 290 -9.13 -8.27 3.36
CA MET A 290 -10.40 -7.90 2.71
C MET A 290 -10.20 -6.74 1.72
N GLY A 291 -9.36 -5.75 2.08
CA GLY A 291 -8.95 -4.68 1.18
C GLY A 291 -8.25 -5.21 -0.07
N THR A 292 -7.40 -6.23 0.09
CA THR A 292 -6.69 -6.91 -1.01
C THR A 292 -7.66 -7.62 -1.95
N TYR A 293 -8.64 -8.37 -1.45
CA TYR A 293 -9.69 -8.95 -2.30
C TYR A 293 -10.46 -7.89 -3.08
N CYS A 294 -10.87 -6.80 -2.42
CA CYS A 294 -11.54 -5.68 -3.07
C CYS A 294 -10.66 -5.00 -4.12
N TRP A 295 -9.37 -4.85 -3.85
CA TRP A 295 -8.40 -4.28 -4.79
C TRP A 295 -8.24 -5.14 -6.04
N PHE A 296 -8.04 -6.45 -5.89
CA PHE A 296 -7.91 -7.36 -7.02
C PHE A 296 -9.21 -7.42 -7.83
N LEU A 297 -10.37 -7.34 -7.17
CA LEU A 297 -11.66 -7.22 -7.86
C LEU A 297 -11.75 -5.91 -8.66
N ALA A 298 -11.33 -4.78 -8.08
CA ALA A 298 -11.28 -3.50 -8.78
C ALA A 298 -10.30 -3.53 -9.97
N THR A 299 -9.14 -4.17 -9.80
CA THR A 299 -8.11 -4.32 -10.83
C THR A 299 -8.61 -5.14 -12.01
N ASN A 300 -9.38 -6.21 -11.77
CA ASN A 300 -10.03 -7.00 -12.82
C ASN A 300 -10.97 -6.15 -13.69
N TYR A 301 -11.73 -5.21 -13.10
CA TYR A 301 -12.74 -4.43 -13.82
C TYR A 301 -12.21 -3.10 -14.40
N LEU A 302 -11.30 -2.41 -13.72
CA LEU A 302 -10.79 -1.07 -14.09
C LEU A 302 -9.37 -1.11 -14.67
N GLY A 303 -8.63 -2.19 -14.43
CA GLY A 303 -7.20 -2.29 -14.70
C GLY A 303 -6.32 -1.64 -13.63
N ALA A 304 -5.08 -2.13 -13.52
CA ALA A 304 -4.11 -1.69 -12.51
C ALA A 304 -3.87 -0.18 -12.52
N VAL A 305 -3.66 0.41 -13.71
CA VAL A 305 -3.35 1.84 -13.90
C VAL A 305 -4.45 2.80 -13.40
N VAL A 306 -5.69 2.34 -13.27
CA VAL A 306 -6.82 3.15 -12.74
C VAL A 306 -7.03 2.89 -11.24
N THR A 307 -6.76 1.67 -10.80
CA THR A 307 -6.97 1.22 -9.41
C THR A 307 -5.96 1.89 -8.47
N TYR A 308 -4.66 1.85 -8.78
CA TYR A 308 -3.61 2.41 -7.90
C TYR A 308 -3.81 3.89 -7.53
N PRO A 309 -4.09 4.80 -8.48
CA PRO A 309 -4.22 6.22 -8.17
C PRO A 309 -5.44 6.52 -7.26
N ILE A 310 -6.59 5.90 -7.54
CA ILE A 310 -7.83 6.17 -6.79
C ILE A 310 -7.73 5.63 -5.36
N VAL A 311 -7.15 4.44 -5.16
CA VAL A 311 -6.99 3.89 -3.80
C VAL A 311 -6.10 4.79 -2.95
N THR A 312 -4.99 5.24 -3.52
CA THR A 312 -4.09 6.17 -2.85
C THR A 312 -4.82 7.46 -2.48
N ALA A 313 -5.59 8.03 -3.43
CA ALA A 313 -6.30 9.29 -3.24
C ALA A 313 -7.32 9.29 -2.10
N VAL A 314 -8.09 8.21 -1.96
CA VAL A 314 -9.18 8.16 -0.98
C VAL A 314 -8.68 7.60 0.37
N ILE A 315 -7.55 6.89 0.41
CA ILE A 315 -6.87 6.58 1.69
C ILE A 315 -6.43 7.89 2.33
N MET A 316 -5.98 8.85 1.52
CA MET A 316 -5.63 10.18 2.00
C MET A 316 -6.86 10.91 2.54
N THR A 317 -8.00 10.97 1.86
CA THR A 317 -9.18 11.66 2.41
C THR A 317 -9.63 11.13 3.78
N ASN A 318 -9.52 9.82 4.02
CA ASN A 318 -9.87 9.19 5.30
C ASN A 318 -8.90 9.51 6.45
N LEU A 319 -7.69 10.01 6.15
CA LEU A 319 -6.69 10.39 7.15
C LEU A 319 -6.84 11.85 7.62
N PHE A 320 -7.70 12.64 6.97
CA PHE A 320 -7.97 14.05 7.27
C PHE A 320 -8.31 14.35 8.75
N PRO A 321 -9.08 13.54 9.48
CA PRO A 321 -9.39 13.78 10.90
C PRO A 321 -8.17 13.72 11.83
N PHE A 322 -7.04 13.20 11.34
CA PHE A 322 -5.83 13.02 12.13
C PHE A 322 -4.82 14.16 12.00
N LEU A 323 -5.08 15.15 11.14
CA LEU A 323 -4.20 16.30 10.94
C LEU A 323 -4.59 17.43 11.88
N GLN A 324 -3.63 17.87 12.70
CA GLN A 324 -3.80 19.04 13.57
C GLN A 324 -3.38 20.30 12.82
N GLY A 325 -4.25 21.32 12.83
CA GLY A 325 -4.00 22.66 12.27
C GLY A 325 -4.65 22.91 10.91
N LEU A 326 -5.27 24.09 10.76
CA LEU A 326 -6.00 24.52 9.55
C LEU A 326 -5.09 24.53 8.31
N MET A 327 -3.85 25.00 8.45
CA MET A 327 -2.89 25.08 7.34
C MET A 327 -2.45 23.68 6.86
N ASN A 328 -2.21 22.75 7.79
CA ASN A 328 -1.92 21.35 7.44
C ASN A 328 -3.12 20.68 6.77
N GLY A 329 -4.34 20.96 7.26
CA GLY A 329 -5.57 20.51 6.62
C GLY A 329 -5.75 21.04 5.20
N LEU A 330 -5.45 22.32 4.96
CA LEU A 330 -5.54 22.94 3.63
C LEU A 330 -4.50 22.36 2.65
N ILE A 331 -3.24 22.21 3.07
CA ILE A 331 -2.18 21.61 2.25
C ILE A 331 -2.57 20.17 1.89
N PHE A 332 -3.09 19.43 2.86
CA PHE A 332 -3.52 18.05 2.66
C PHE A 332 -4.72 17.93 1.72
N PHE A 333 -5.73 18.79 1.90
CA PHE A 333 -6.89 18.85 1.02
C PHE A 333 -6.46 19.17 -0.42
N PHE A 334 -5.61 20.17 -0.61
CA PHE A 334 -5.06 20.53 -1.90
C PHE A 334 -4.30 19.37 -2.55
N ALA A 335 -3.37 18.74 -1.83
CA ALA A 335 -2.61 17.60 -2.32
C ALA A 335 -3.53 16.42 -2.69
N THR A 336 -4.60 16.20 -1.94
CA THR A 336 -5.61 15.17 -2.24
C THR A 336 -6.38 15.48 -3.52
N CYS A 337 -6.80 16.74 -3.73
CA CYS A 337 -7.41 17.17 -4.99
C CYS A 337 -6.47 16.98 -6.19
N VAL A 338 -5.18 17.28 -6.02
CA VAL A 338 -4.16 17.10 -7.07
C VAL A 338 -4.00 15.62 -7.42
N VAL A 339 -3.93 14.72 -6.42
CA VAL A 339 -3.82 13.27 -6.66
C VAL A 339 -5.10 12.71 -7.29
N LEU A 340 -6.28 13.15 -6.87
CA LEU A 340 -7.56 12.76 -7.50
C LEU A 340 -7.61 13.20 -8.96
N THR A 341 -7.19 14.43 -9.24
CA THR A 341 -7.16 14.96 -10.61
C THR A 341 -6.18 14.18 -11.48
N GLY A 342 -4.98 13.89 -10.97
CA GLY A 342 -4.00 13.04 -11.65
C GLY A 342 -4.52 11.64 -11.94
N SER A 343 -5.18 11.03 -10.95
CA SER A 343 -5.83 9.72 -11.05
C SER A 343 -6.89 9.67 -12.15
N VAL A 344 -7.77 10.67 -12.19
CA VAL A 344 -8.84 10.79 -13.19
C VAL A 344 -8.25 11.02 -14.59
N LEU A 345 -7.22 11.85 -14.72
CA LEU A 345 -6.53 12.07 -16.00
C LEU A 345 -5.88 10.78 -16.52
N THR A 346 -5.23 10.01 -15.66
CA THR A 346 -4.67 8.70 -15.98
C THR A 346 -5.76 7.71 -16.38
N ALA A 347 -6.93 7.74 -15.74
CA ALA A 347 -8.07 6.90 -16.14
C ALA A 347 -8.66 7.30 -17.49
N ILE A 348 -8.89 8.60 -17.71
CA ILE A 348 -9.43 9.13 -18.97
C ILE A 348 -8.46 8.90 -20.13
N SER A 349 -7.15 8.82 -19.88
CA SER A 349 -6.16 8.59 -20.95
C SER A 349 -6.32 7.25 -21.68
N LYS A 350 -7.04 6.29 -21.07
CA LYS A 350 -7.36 4.98 -21.66
C LYS A 350 -8.64 4.98 -22.50
N LEU A 351 -9.50 5.98 -22.33
CA LEU A 351 -10.67 6.22 -23.18
C LEU A 351 -10.22 6.90 -24.49
#